data_AF-A0A9D4W715-F1
#
_entry.id   AF-A0A9D4W715-F1
#
_cell.length_a   1.000
_cell.length_b   1.000
_cell.length_c   1.000
_cell.angle_alpha   90.00
_cell.angle_beta   90.00
_cell.angle_gamma   90.00
#
_symmetry.space_group_name_H-M   'P 1'
#
loop_
_entity.id
_entity.type
_entity.pdbx_description
1 polymer ?
#
loop_
_entity_poly.entity_id
_entity_poly.type
_entity_poly.pdbx_seq_one_letter_code
_entity_poly.pdbx_strand_id
1 'polypeptide(L)'
;ILGLEEDMNRLKIIHVAGTKGKGSTCIFCEAILRECGFRTGVFTSPHLIDVRERFRIDGIDISEDKFLECFWDCWNQLEEKATEQLPMPPLFQFLTILSFKIFTSEQESLLNLYF
;
A
#
# COMPACT_ATOMS: atom_id res chain seq x y z
N ILE A 1 -4.27 15.70 -5.34
CA ILE A 1 -5.59 15.43 -4.68
C ILE A 1 -5.42 15.14 -3.20
N LEU A 2 -4.55 14.20 -2.83
CA LEU A 2 -4.35 13.74 -1.45
C LEU A 2 -3.11 14.33 -0.74
N GLY A 3 -2.38 15.24 -1.39
CA GLY A 3 -1.14 15.81 -0.83
C GLY A 3 0.01 14.82 -0.63
N LEU A 4 -0.05 13.62 -1.23
CA LEU A 4 0.91 12.54 -1.01
C LEU A 4 2.25 12.70 -1.74
N GLU A 5 2.40 13.70 -2.62
CA GLU A 5 3.53 13.78 -3.56
C GLU A 5 4.90 13.89 -2.86
N GLU A 6 5.02 14.73 -1.83
CA GLU A 6 6.28 14.88 -1.10
C GLU A 6 6.62 13.65 -0.25
N ASP A 7 5.61 13.03 0.35
CA ASP A 7 5.79 11.84 1.19
C ASP A 7 6.13 10.60 0.36
N MET A 8 5.57 10.48 -0.85
CA MET A 8 5.88 9.39 -1.78
C MET A 8 7.35 9.37 -2.20
N ASN A 9 8.00 10.54 -2.31
CA ASN A 9 9.42 10.63 -2.66
C ASN A 9 10.35 10.11 -1.56
N ARG A 10 9.85 9.95 -0.32
CA ARG A 10 10.62 9.40 0.80
C ARG A 10 10.62 7.87 0.80
N LEU A 11 9.63 7.26 0.16
CA LEU A 11 9.51 5.81 0.05
C LEU A 11 10.63 5.25 -0.83
N LYS A 12 11.21 4.13 -0.41
CA LYS A 12 12.07 3.32 -1.28
C LYS A 12 11.19 2.24 -1.87
N ILE A 13 11.13 2.10 -3.19
CA ILE A 13 10.15 1.22 -3.85
C ILE A 13 10.87 0.12 -4.63
N ILE A 14 10.44 -1.12 -4.42
CA ILE A 14 10.73 -2.26 -5.28
C ILE A 14 9.43 -2.64 -5.99
N HIS A 15 9.43 -2.53 -7.31
CA HIS A 15 8.30 -2.93 -8.14
C HIS A 15 8.57 -4.31 -8.73
N VAL A 16 7.67 -5.27 -8.47
CA VAL A 16 7.76 -6.66 -8.90
C VAL A 16 6.67 -6.96 -9.94
N ALA A 17 7.04 -7.06 -11.21
CA ALA A 17 6.14 -7.41 -12.30
C ALA A 17 6.41 -8.82 -12.87
N GLY A 18 5.41 -9.44 -13.50
CA GLY A 18 5.52 -10.78 -14.09
C GLY A 18 4.22 -11.59 -14.11
N THR A 19 4.20 -12.72 -14.82
CA THR A 19 2.98 -13.55 -14.98
C THR A 19 2.75 -14.52 -13.83
N LYS A 20 3.82 -14.98 -13.17
CA LYS A 20 3.79 -15.93 -12.05
C LYS A 20 4.85 -15.54 -11.01
N GLY A 21 4.67 -15.97 -9.76
CA GLY A 21 5.67 -15.83 -8.70
C GLY A 21 5.76 -14.46 -8.02
N LYS A 22 5.12 -13.40 -8.54
CA LYS A 22 5.18 -12.02 -7.97
C LYS A 22 4.93 -11.96 -6.47
N GLY A 23 3.82 -12.56 -6.00
CA GLY A 23 3.47 -12.57 -4.58
C GLY A 23 4.55 -13.22 -3.74
N SER A 24 5.03 -14.41 -4.13
CA SER A 24 6.13 -15.10 -3.44
C SER A 24 7.42 -14.29 -3.46
N THR A 25 7.76 -13.64 -4.58
CA THR A 25 8.92 -12.75 -4.69
C THR A 25 8.81 -11.57 -3.74
N CYS A 26 7.66 -10.90 -3.66
CA CYS A 26 7.45 -9.80 -2.72
C CYS A 26 7.64 -10.26 -1.27
N ILE A 27 7.06 -11.39 -0.88
CA ILE A 27 7.21 -11.92 0.49
C ILE A 27 8.66 -12.32 0.80
N PHE A 28 9.38 -12.94 -0.15
CA PHE A 28 10.79 -13.27 0.07
C PHE A 28 11.68 -12.03 0.16
N CYS A 29 11.46 -11.04 -0.70
CA CYS A 29 12.18 -9.76 -0.61
C CYS A 29 11.90 -9.08 0.73
N GLU A 30 10.63 -8.97 1.13
CA GLU A 30 10.24 -8.40 2.42
C GLU A 30 10.95 -9.08 3.58
N ALA A 31 10.89 -10.41 3.65
CA ALA A 31 11.47 -11.16 4.75
C ALA A 31 12.99 -10.94 4.86
N ILE A 32 13.70 -10.94 3.72
CA ILE A 32 15.15 -10.68 3.68
C ILE A 32 15.45 -9.25 4.16
N LEU A 33 14.69 -8.27 3.68
CA LEU A 33 14.93 -6.86 3.99
C LEU A 33 14.60 -6.55 5.45
N ARG A 34 13.53 -7.13 5.98
CA ARG A 34 13.20 -7.05 7.40
C ARG A 34 14.28 -7.68 8.27
N GLU A 35 14.83 -8.82 7.87
CA GLU A 35 15.96 -9.46 8.58
C GLU A 35 17.24 -8.59 8.54
N CYS A 36 17.41 -7.79 7.49
CA CYS A 36 18.48 -6.78 7.43
C CYS A 36 18.22 -5.52 8.27
N GLY A 37 17.12 -5.47 9.03
CA GLY A 37 16.77 -4.34 9.89
C GLY A 37 16.04 -3.20 9.18
N PHE A 38 15.56 -3.40 7.96
CA PHE A 38 14.70 -2.42 7.29
C PHE A 38 13.26 -2.55 7.76
N ARG A 39 12.59 -1.42 7.89
CA ARG A 39 11.14 -1.40 7.99
C ARG A 39 10.53 -1.63 6.62
N THR A 40 9.52 -2.49 6.52
CA THR A 40 9.02 -2.97 5.23
C THR A 40 7.51 -2.86 5.11
N GLY A 41 7.06 -2.46 3.92
CA GLY A 41 5.67 -2.42 3.51
C GLY A 41 5.45 -3.30 2.28
N VAL A 42 4.41 -4.11 2.27
CA VAL A 42 4.07 -4.92 1.10
C VAL A 42 2.64 -4.66 0.69
N PHE A 43 2.47 -4.28 -0.58
CA PHE A 43 1.16 -4.24 -1.24
C PHE A 43 1.00 -5.42 -2.19
N THR A 44 -0.03 -6.25 -1.98
CA THR A 44 -0.31 -7.42 -2.81
C THR A 44 -1.77 -7.54 -3.28
N SER A 45 -2.01 -8.32 -4.33
CA SER A 45 -3.31 -8.71 -4.88
C SER A 45 -3.31 -10.10 -5.57
N PRO A 46 -4.44 -10.83 -5.58
CA PRO A 46 -5.62 -10.61 -4.75
C PRO A 46 -5.34 -10.98 -3.27
N HIS A 47 -6.28 -10.65 -2.39
CA HIS A 47 -6.39 -11.30 -1.08
C HIS A 47 -7.14 -12.63 -1.22
N LEU A 48 -7.00 -13.52 -0.25
CA LEU A 48 -7.73 -14.79 -0.19
C LEU A 48 -8.99 -14.69 0.66
N ILE A 49 -8.91 -14.08 1.85
CA ILE A 49 -10.03 -14.01 2.80
C ILE A 49 -10.35 -12.55 3.14
N ASP A 50 -9.33 -11.78 3.51
CA ASP A 50 -9.47 -10.42 4.03
C ASP A 50 -8.71 -9.40 3.17
N VAL A 51 -9.35 -8.26 2.88
CA VAL A 51 -8.72 -7.17 2.12
C VAL A 51 -7.44 -6.64 2.77
N ARG A 52 -7.30 -6.77 4.08
CA ARG A 52 -6.11 -6.37 4.84
C ARG A 52 -4.88 -7.21 4.52
N GLU A 53 -5.04 -8.45 4.03
CA GLU A 53 -3.92 -9.28 3.55
C GLU A 53 -3.11 -8.59 2.43
N ARG A 54 -3.74 -7.64 1.74
CA ARG A 54 -3.08 -6.84 0.70
C ARG A 54 -2.08 -5.84 1.25
N PHE A 55 -2.12 -5.51 2.53
CA PHE A 55 -1.31 -4.46 3.15
C PHE A 55 -0.60 -5.05 4.36
N ARG A 56 0.71 -5.26 4.24
CA ARG A 56 1.54 -5.78 5.33
C ARG A 56 2.56 -4.76 5.74
N ILE A 57 2.77 -4.63 7.04
CA ILE A 57 3.82 -3.82 7.66
C ILE A 57 4.64 -4.77 8.54
N ASP A 58 5.94 -4.82 8.28
CA ASP A 58 6.90 -5.66 9.00
C ASP A 58 6.47 -7.13 9.11
N GLY A 59 5.97 -7.66 7.99
CA GLY A 59 5.54 -9.05 7.87
C GLY A 59 4.19 -9.37 8.49
N ILE A 60 3.44 -8.39 9.01
CA ILE A 60 2.12 -8.57 9.63
C ILE A 60 1.06 -7.81 8.84
N ASP A 61 -0.13 -8.38 8.68
CA ASP A 61 -1.26 -7.66 8.05
C ASP A 61 -1.60 -6.42 8.87
N ILE A 62 -1.99 -5.34 8.19
CA ILE A 62 -2.39 -4.09 8.84
C ILE A 62 -3.56 -4.32 9.82
N SER A 63 -3.54 -3.62 10.96
CA SER A 63 -4.65 -3.67 11.91
C SER A 63 -5.93 -3.10 11.30
N GLU A 64 -7.08 -3.52 11.83
CA GLU A 64 -8.39 -3.01 11.40
C GLU A 64 -8.50 -1.50 11.57
N ASP A 65 -8.14 -1.01 12.76
CA ASP A 65 -8.24 0.41 13.10
C ASP A 65 -7.42 1.27 12.16
N LYS A 66 -6.17 0.87 11.89
CA LYS A 66 -5.27 1.60 10.99
C LYS A 66 -5.77 1.55 9.54
N PHE A 67 -6.27 0.39 9.11
CA PHE A 67 -6.87 0.25 7.78
C PHE A 67 -8.07 1.18 7.62
N LEU A 68 -9.01 1.18 8.58
CA LEU A 68 -10.20 2.01 8.56
C LEU A 68 -9.87 3.51 8.61
N GLU A 69 -8.91 3.91 9.45
CA GLU A 69 -8.42 5.28 9.52
C GLU A 69 -7.93 5.78 8.16
N CYS A 70 -7.01 5.02 7.54
CA CYS A 70 -6.45 5.38 6.23
C CYS A 70 -7.51 5.30 5.12
N PHE A 71 -8.41 4.31 5.19
CA PHE A 71 -9.47 4.10 4.22
C PHE A 71 -10.41 5.31 4.20
N TRP A 72 -10.94 5.71 5.34
CA TRP A 72 -11.91 6.80 5.41
C TRP A 72 -11.29 8.15 5.08
N ASP A 73 -10.05 8.41 5.52
CA ASP A 73 -9.34 9.62 5.12
C ASP A 73 -9.16 9.69 3.59
N CYS A 74 -8.72 8.59 2.98
CA CYS A 74 -8.52 8.54 1.53
C CYS A 74 -9.84 8.59 0.76
N TRP A 75 -10.87 7.86 1.21
CA TRP A 75 -12.18 7.79 0.59
C TRP A 75 -12.85 9.15 0.57
N ASN A 76 -12.97 9.80 1.74
CA ASN A 76 -13.68 11.07 1.88
C ASN A 76 -13.05 12.16 0.99
N GLN A 77 -11.72 12.25 0.95
CA GLN A 77 -11.02 13.22 0.11
C GLN A 77 -11.17 12.97 -1.39
N LEU A 78 -11.22 11.70 -1.82
CA LEU A 78 -11.44 11.34 -3.22
C LEU A 78 -12.90 11.59 -3.62
N GLU A 79 -13.85 11.21 -2.76
CA GLU A 79 -15.28 11.40 -2.98
C GLU A 79 -15.65 12.88 -3.06
N GLU A 80 -15.14 13.72 -2.15
CA GLU A 80 -15.38 15.17 -2.15
C GLU A 80 -14.93 15.84 -3.46
N LYS A 81 -13.88 15.30 -4.10
CA LYS A 81 -13.27 15.86 -5.31
C LYS A 81 -13.70 15.12 -6.59
N ALA A 82 -14.55 14.11 -6.47
CA ALA A 82 -15.00 13.32 -7.61
C ALA A 82 -15.95 14.14 -8.49
N THR A 83 -15.76 14.06 -9.80
CA THR A 83 -16.60 14.69 -10.82
C THR A 83 -16.88 13.70 -11.96
N GLU A 84 -17.73 14.07 -12.92
CA GLU A 84 -17.92 13.24 -14.12
C GLU A 84 -16.62 13.03 -14.91
N GLN A 85 -15.74 14.04 -14.95
CA GLN A 85 -14.45 13.98 -15.63
C GLN A 85 -13.37 13.28 -14.80
N LEU A 86 -13.57 13.17 -13.49
CA LEU A 86 -12.66 12.53 -12.55
C LEU A 86 -13.47 11.71 -11.53
N PRO A 87 -14.01 10.55 -11.94
CA PRO A 87 -14.84 9.74 -11.06
C PRO A 87 -13.99 9.04 -9.99
N MET A 88 -14.67 8.42 -9.03
CA MET A 88 -14.00 7.56 -8.05
C MET A 88 -13.16 6.47 -8.76
N PRO A 89 -11.92 6.22 -8.29
CA PRO A 89 -11.07 5.22 -8.89
C PRO A 89 -11.64 3.80 -8.70
N PRO A 90 -11.50 2.92 -9.70
CA PRO A 90 -11.81 1.50 -9.54
C PRO A 90 -11.05 0.88 -8.37
N LEU A 91 -11.60 -0.19 -7.78
CA LEU A 91 -11.10 -0.80 -6.55
C LEU A 91 -9.58 -0.99 -6.52
N PHE A 92 -8.96 -1.55 -7.57
CA PHE A 92 -7.52 -1.77 -7.56
C PHE A 92 -6.73 -0.45 -7.49
N GLN A 93 -7.13 0.55 -8.27
CA GLN A 93 -6.49 1.87 -8.25
C GLN A 93 -6.68 2.56 -6.90
N PHE A 94 -7.89 2.46 -6.32
CA PHE A 94 -8.16 2.95 -4.98
C PHE A 94 -7.26 2.28 -3.94
N LEU A 95 -7.16 0.95 -3.95
CA LEU A 95 -6.33 0.19 -3.02
C LEU A 95 -4.83 0.50 -3.20
N THR A 96 -4.38 0.76 -4.43
CA THR A 96 -3.01 1.22 -4.69
C THR A 96 -2.77 2.59 -4.04
N ILE A 97 -3.68 3.55 -4.21
CA ILE A 97 -3.59 4.87 -3.55
C ILE A 97 -3.60 4.71 -2.02
N LEU A 98 -4.49 3.86 -1.49
CA LEU A 98 -4.58 3.55 -0.07
C LEU A 98 -3.26 2.94 0.45
N SER A 99 -2.57 2.09 -0.32
CA SER A 99 -1.27 1.54 0.07
C SER A 99 -0.24 2.64 0.29
N PHE A 100 -0.18 3.62 -0.61
CA PHE A 100 0.74 4.75 -0.45
C PHE A 100 0.40 5.53 0.81
N LYS A 101 -0.89 5.84 1.05
CA LYS A 101 -1.34 6.54 2.25
C LYS A 101 -0.95 5.80 3.55
N ILE A 102 -1.18 4.49 3.60
CA ILE A 102 -0.81 3.64 4.72
C ILE A 102 0.70 3.73 4.96
N PHE A 103 1.49 3.50 3.93
CA PHE A 103 2.95 3.43 4.03
C PHE A 103 3.61 4.78 4.33
N THR A 104 3.08 5.88 3.80
CA THR A 104 3.58 7.23 4.14
C THR A 104 3.23 7.63 5.57
N SER A 105 2.16 7.08 6.15
CA SER A 105 1.77 7.37 7.55
C SER A 105 2.72 6.77 8.59
N GLU A 106 3.60 5.84 8.20
CA GLU A 106 4.47 5.11 9.12
C GLU A 106 5.81 5.83 9.44
N GLN A 107 5.97 7.09 9.04
CA GLN A 107 7.05 8.06 9.38
C GLN A 107 8.52 7.65 9.11
N GLU A 108 8.82 6.38 8.83
CA GLU A 108 10.18 5.88 8.58
C GLU A 108 10.39 5.48 7.12
N SER A 109 11.65 5.28 6.72
CA SER A 109 12.04 4.92 5.34
C SER A 109 11.55 3.51 4.99
N LEU A 110 10.26 3.39 4.66
CA LEU A 110 9.62 2.13 4.36
C LEU A 110 10.00 1.67 2.95
N LEU A 111 10.48 0.43 2.86
CA LEU A 111 10.70 -0.22 1.58
C LEU A 111 9.39 -0.87 1.14
N ASN A 112 8.81 -0.34 0.06
CA ASN A 112 7.53 -0.77 -0.47
C ASN A 112 7.69 -1.75 -1.61
N LEU A 113 7.11 -2.93 -1.47
CA LEU A 113 7.01 -3.94 -2.51
C LEU A 113 5.63 -3.87 -3.15
N TYR A 114 5.60 -3.48 -4.42
CA TYR A 114 4.37 -3.32 -5.21
C TYR A 114 4.36 -4.29 -6.39
N PHE A 115 3.18 -4.74 -6.82
CA PHE A 115 2.99 -5.50 -8.05
C PHE A 115 1.70 -5.20 -8.79
#